data_AF-F3GAT8-F1
#
_entry.id   AF-F3GAT8-F1
#
_cell.length_a   1.000
_cell.length_b   1.000
_cell.length_c   1.000
_cell.angle_alpha   90.00
_cell.angle_beta   90.00
_cell.angle_gamma   90.00
#
_symmetry.space_group_name_H-M   'P 1'
#
loop_
_entity.id
_entity.type
_entity.pdbx_description
1 polymer ?
#
loop_
_entity_poly.entity_id
_entity_poly.type
_entity_poly.pdbx_seq_one_letter_code
_entity_poly.pdbx_strand_id
1 'polypeptide(L)'
;MFQRNGRNLQLTESARALLPGVRDGFLALERACSTLQTDEGILRMKAPSTLTMRWLLARLSRFRHLQVGNEVQLTSAWMEIDAVDFTQEPFDCAILL
;
A
#
# COMPACT_ATOMS: atom_id res chain seq x y z
N MET A 1 9.85 24.65 -14.33
CA MET A 1 9.55 23.25 -13.98
C MET A 1 10.83 22.46 -13.75
N PHE A 2 11.70 22.30 -14.75
CA PHE A 2 13.00 21.66 -14.55
C PHE A 2 14.11 22.48 -15.23
N GLN A 3 15.28 22.48 -14.62
CA GLN A 3 16.50 23.06 -15.18
C GLN A 3 17.54 21.96 -15.36
N ARG A 4 18.21 21.95 -16.51
CA ARG A 4 19.22 20.96 -16.83
C ARG A 4 20.57 21.43 -16.29
N ASN A 5 21.16 20.64 -15.39
CA ASN A 5 22.50 20.86 -14.86
C ASN A 5 23.42 19.75 -15.39
N GLY A 6 23.97 19.96 -16.59
CA GLY A 6 24.77 18.97 -17.30
C GLY A 6 23.98 17.71 -17.69
N ARG A 7 24.33 16.57 -17.08
CA ARG A 7 23.61 15.29 -17.21
C ARG A 7 22.46 15.12 -16.20
N ASN A 8 22.33 16.04 -15.24
CA ASN A 8 21.30 15.96 -14.21
C ASN A 8 20.13 16.90 -14.52
N LEU A 9 18.92 16.47 -14.17
CA LEU A 9 17.72 17.28 -14.19
C LEU A 9 17.44 17.74 -12.76
N GLN A 10 17.31 19.05 -12.53
CA GLN A 10 16.97 19.59 -11.21
C GLN A 10 15.66 20.37 -11.27
N LEU A 11 14.90 20.35 -10.18
CA LEU A 11 13.74 21.21 -10.05
C LEU A 11 14.17 22.68 -9.96
N THR A 12 13.53 23.52 -10.77
CA THR A 12 13.59 24.99 -10.62
C THR A 12 13.00 25.38 -9.26
N GLU A 13 13.39 26.53 -8.70
CA GLU A 13 12.88 26.99 -7.40
C GLU A 13 11.34 27.03 -7.35
N SER A 14 10.71 27.57 -8.40
CA SER A 14 9.25 27.61 -8.53
C SER A 14 8.60 26.22 -8.52
N ALA A 15 9.28 25.22 -9.09
CA ALA A 15 8.78 23.84 -9.11
C ALA A 15 8.96 23.15 -7.77
N ARG A 16 10.04 23.48 -7.05
CA ARG A 16 10.29 22.99 -5.69
C ARG A 16 9.26 23.55 -4.70
N ALA A 17 8.87 24.82 -4.86
CA ALA A 17 7.80 25.45 -4.10
C ALA A 17 6.41 24.84 -4.40
N LEU A 18 6.14 24.46 -5.65
CA LEU A 18 4.87 23.86 -6.06
C LEU A 18 4.75 22.36 -5.71
N LEU A 19 5.88 21.64 -5.66
CA LEU A 19 5.91 20.18 -5.52
C LEU A 19 5.09 19.64 -4.33
N PRO A 20 5.17 20.21 -3.10
CA PRO A 20 4.39 19.71 -1.98
C PRO A 20 2.88 19.78 -2.24
N GLY A 21 2.38 20.93 -2.71
CA GLY A 21 0.95 21.11 -2.99
C GLY A 21 0.45 20.21 -4.13
N VAL A 22 1.26 20.03 -5.18
CA VAL A 22 0.92 19.13 -6.29
C VAL A 22 0.89 17.67 -5.82
N ARG A 23 1.89 17.23 -5.04
CA ARG A 23 1.95 15.89 -4.47
C ARG A 23 0.73 15.61 -3.59
N ASP A 24 0.41 16.53 -2.69
CA ASP A 24 -0.71 16.36 -1.76
C ASP A 24 -2.05 16.32 -2.51
N GLY A 25 -2.21 17.11 -3.57
CA GLY A 25 -3.38 17.09 -4.45
C GLY A 25 -3.54 15.76 -5.19
N PHE A 26 -2.46 15.21 -5.75
CA PHE A 26 -2.50 13.89 -6.40
C PHE A 26 -2.80 12.77 -5.39
N LEU A 27 -2.20 12.80 -4.20
CA LEU A 27 -2.51 11.84 -3.12
C LEU A 27 -3.97 11.93 -2.65
N ALA A 28 -4.56 13.13 -2.64
CA ALA A 28 -5.98 13.29 -2.33
C ALA A 28 -6.87 12.68 -3.44
N LEU A 29 -6.51 12.88 -4.69
CA LEU A 29 -7.23 12.32 -5.84
C LEU A 29 -7.14 10.80 -5.87
N GLU A 30 -5.95 10.23 -5.63
CA GLU A 30 -5.72 8.80 -5.51
C GLU A 30 -6.59 8.18 -4.41
N ARG A 31 -6.61 8.78 -3.20
CA ARG A 31 -7.49 8.33 -2.11
C ARG A 31 -8.98 8.42 -2.44
N ALA A 32 -9.41 9.44 -3.18
CA ALA A 32 -10.79 9.53 -3.61
C ALA A 32 -11.13 8.40 -4.60
N CYS A 33 -10.23 8.09 -5.53
CA CYS A 33 -10.42 7.01 -6.50
C CYS A 33 -10.29 5.61 -5.87
N SER A 34 -9.48 5.41 -4.82
CA SER A 34 -9.31 4.11 -4.18
C SER A 34 -10.61 3.58 -3.56
N THR A 35 -11.47 4.48 -3.06
CA THR A 35 -12.80 4.11 -2.57
C THR A 35 -13.69 3.49 -3.65
N LEU A 36 -13.46 3.81 -4.92
CA LEU A 36 -14.17 3.25 -6.07
C LEU A 36 -13.57 1.92 -6.55
N GLN A 37 -12.32 1.62 -6.17
CA GLN A 37 -11.60 0.39 -6.55
C GLN A 37 -11.64 -0.69 -5.45
N THR A 38 -12.28 -0.40 -4.33
CA THR A 38 -12.44 -1.40 -3.27
C THR A 38 -13.49 -2.38 -3.76
N ASP A 39 -13.05 -3.57 -4.21
CA ASP A 39 -13.93 -4.72 -4.37
C ASP A 39 -14.56 -4.97 -2.99
N GLU A 40 -15.83 -4.57 -2.83
CA GLU A 40 -16.54 -4.75 -1.58
C GLU A 40 -16.45 -6.23 -1.16
N GLY A 41 -15.77 -6.50 -0.04
CA GLY A 41 -15.66 -7.83 0.53
C GLY A 41 -14.28 -8.50 0.42
N ILE A 42 -13.28 -7.91 -0.23
CA ILE A 42 -11.91 -8.46 -0.27
C ILE A 42 -10.96 -7.63 0.59
N LEU A 43 -10.42 -8.24 1.65
CA LEU A 43 -9.34 -7.67 2.47
C LEU A 43 -7.97 -8.13 1.95
N ARG A 44 -7.18 -7.21 1.39
CA ARG A 44 -5.82 -7.46 0.90
C ARG A 44 -4.83 -7.28 2.06
N MET A 45 -4.14 -8.35 2.41
CA MET A 45 -3.23 -8.41 3.54
C MET A 45 -1.83 -8.83 3.10
N LYS A 46 -0.79 -8.16 3.61
CA LYS A 46 0.59 -8.66 3.52
C LYS A 46 1.10 -9.18 4.86
N ALA A 47 1.88 -10.25 4.82
CA ALA A 47 2.54 -10.78 6.02
C ALA A 47 3.88 -11.47 5.68
N PRO A 48 4.85 -11.44 6.61
CA PRO A 48 6.10 -12.18 6.49
C PRO A 48 5.85 -13.67 6.29
N SER A 49 6.60 -14.29 5.38
CA SER A 49 6.44 -15.70 5.00
C SER A 49 6.48 -16.67 6.19
N THR A 50 7.29 -16.35 7.21
CA THR A 50 7.41 -17.13 8.44
C THR A 50 6.11 -17.16 9.26
N LEU A 51 5.39 -16.04 9.36
CA LEU A 51 4.11 -15.93 10.06
C LEU A 51 2.95 -16.47 9.22
N THR A 52 3.01 -16.24 7.91
CA THR A 52 2.04 -16.76 6.93
C THR A 52 1.86 -18.27 7.07
N MET A 53 2.98 -19.01 7.01
CA MET A 53 2.96 -20.48 7.01
C MET A 53 2.69 -21.07 8.40
N ARG A 54 3.24 -20.49 9.48
CA ARG A 54 3.17 -21.10 10.81
C ARG A 54 1.82 -20.92 11.50
N TRP A 55 1.10 -19.85 11.21
CA TRP A 55 -0.08 -19.47 12.00
C TRP A 55 -1.20 -18.85 11.17
N LEU A 56 -0.86 -17.91 10.29
CA LEU A 56 -1.85 -17.05 9.66
C LEU A 56 -2.76 -17.83 8.70
N LEU A 57 -2.21 -18.75 7.91
CA LEU A 57 -3.02 -19.53 6.95
C LEU A 57 -4.11 -20.35 7.65
N ALA A 58 -3.78 -20.99 8.78
CA ALA A 58 -4.74 -21.74 9.58
C ALA A 58 -5.82 -20.84 10.19
N ARG A 59 -5.44 -19.63 10.65
CA ARG A 59 -6.37 -18.64 11.19
C ARG A 59 -7.31 -18.08 10.12
N LEU A 60 -6.78 -17.75 8.94
CA LEU A 60 -7.58 -17.27 7.81
C LEU A 60 -8.53 -18.35 7.28
N SER A 61 -8.10 -19.62 7.29
CA SER A 61 -8.99 -20.73 6.96
C SER A 61 -10.19 -20.80 7.91
N ARG A 62 -9.96 -20.70 9.22
CA ARG A 62 -11.05 -20.63 10.22
C ARG A 62 -11.91 -19.38 10.07
N PHE A 63 -11.31 -18.23 9.79
CA PHE A 63 -12.03 -16.97 9.58
C PHE A 63 -13.02 -17.08 8.40
N ARG A 64 -12.57 -17.62 7.26
CA ARG A 64 -13.43 -17.84 6.07
C ARG A 64 -14.63 -18.74 6.36
N HIS A 65 -14.50 -19.71 7.26
CA HIS A 65 -15.62 -20.56 7.67
C HIS A 65 -16.64 -19.83 8.55
N LEU A 66 -16.21 -18.84 9.34
CA LEU A 66 -17.07 -18.12 10.28
C LEU A 66 -17.69 -16.84 9.69
N GLN A 67 -17.11 -16.29 8.61
CA GLN A 67 -17.54 -15.05 7.97
C GLN A 67 -17.67 -15.25 6.46
N VAL A 68 -18.78 -15.88 6.05
CA VAL A 68 -19.08 -16.14 4.64
C VAL A 68 -19.30 -14.80 3.92
N GLY A 69 -18.54 -14.58 2.84
CA GLY A 69 -18.60 -13.33 2.04
C GLY A 69 -17.43 -12.37 2.27
N ASN A 70 -16.63 -12.57 3.33
CA ASN A 70 -15.42 -11.78 3.58
C ASN A 70 -14.20 -12.56 3.10
N GLU A 71 -13.71 -12.22 1.91
CA GLU A 71 -12.50 -12.79 1.35
C GLU A 71 -11.27 -12.09 1.92
N VAL A 72 -10.21 -12.87 2.19
CA VAL A 72 -8.90 -12.33 2.55
C VAL A 72 -7.89 -12.80 1.53
N GLN A 73 -7.32 -11.85 0.80
CA GLN A 73 -6.21 -12.10 -0.12
C GLN A 73 -4.90 -11.88 0.61
N LEU A 74 -4.16 -12.96 0.81
CA LEU A 74 -2.88 -12.94 1.51
C LEU A 74 -1.73 -12.91 0.51
N THR A 75 -0.88 -11.89 0.61
CA THR A 75 0.38 -11.82 -0.12
C THR A 75 1.55 -12.04 0.83
N SER A 76 2.34 -13.07 0.54
CA SER A 76 3.60 -13.32 1.23
C SER A 76 4.70 -12.51 0.54
N ALA A 77 5.18 -11.47 1.21
CA ALA A 77 6.20 -10.57 0.66
C ALA A 77 7.36 -10.40 1.65
N TRP A 78 8.52 -10.05 1.12
CA TRP A 78 9.60 -9.51 1.95
C TRP A 78 9.17 -8.13 2.43
N MET A 79 9.32 -7.87 3.73
CA MET A 79 8.89 -6.62 4.37
C MET A 79 10.09 -6.05 5.12
N GLU A 80 10.28 -4.74 5.05
CA GLU A 80 11.18 -4.05 5.98
C GLU A 80 10.65 -4.25 7.41
N ILE A 81 11.58 -4.43 8.35
CA ILE A 81 11.25 -4.59 9.77
C ILE A 81 10.53 -3.32 10.23
N ASP A 82 9.34 -3.49 10.81
CA ASP A 82 8.49 -2.41 11.33
C ASP A 82 8.03 -1.33 10.33
N ALA A 83 8.22 -1.52 9.02
CA ALA A 83 7.84 -0.51 8.02
C ALA A 83 6.85 -1.03 6.97
N VAL A 84 5.79 -0.25 6.74
CA VAL A 84 4.80 -0.49 5.69
C VAL A 84 4.39 0.84 5.08
N ASP A 85 4.41 0.89 3.76
CA ASP A 85 3.88 2.03 3.01
C ASP A 85 2.57 1.65 2.31
N PHE A 86 1.44 1.86 2.99
CA PHE A 86 0.10 1.66 2.42
C PHE A 86 -0.27 2.70 1.35
N THR A 87 0.55 3.75 1.15
CA THR A 87 0.32 4.73 0.06
C THR A 87 0.90 4.25 -1.25
N GLN A 88 1.94 3.42 -1.23
CA GLN A 88 2.58 2.88 -2.43
C GLN A 88 2.20 1.42 -2.71
N GLU A 89 1.62 0.73 -1.73
CA GLU A 89 1.26 -0.68 -1.85
C GLU A 89 -0.25 -0.91 -1.75
N PRO A 90 -0.82 -1.83 -2.54
CA PRO A 90 -2.26 -2.07 -2.62
C PRO A 90 -2.77 -2.99 -1.48
N PHE A 91 -2.27 -2.81 -0.26
CA PHE A 91 -2.69 -3.60 0.91
C PHE A 91 -3.54 -2.77 1.87
N ASP A 92 -4.57 -3.39 2.43
CA ASP A 92 -5.44 -2.78 3.44
C ASP A 92 -4.84 -2.93 4.85
N CYS A 93 -4.04 -3.98 5.06
CA CYS A 93 -3.38 -4.25 6.34
C CYS A 93 -2.12 -5.09 6.17
N ALA A 94 -1.28 -5.07 7.22
CA ALA A 94 -0.03 -5.81 7.26
C ALA A 94 0.22 -6.40 8.65
N ILE A 95 0.91 -7.54 8.70
CA ILE A 95 1.43 -8.12 9.95
C ILE A 95 2.94 -7.90 9.98
N LEU A 96 3.46 -7.29 11.04
CA LEU A 96 4.88 -6.97 11.20
C LEU A 96 5.56 -7.96 12.18
N LEU A 97 6.89 -8.01 12.14
CA LEU A 97 7.75 -8.81 13.01
C LEU A 97 8.49 -7.92 13.99
#